data_AF-A0A7J9XX06-F1
#
_entry.id   AF-A0A7J9XX06-F1
#
_cell.length_a   1.000
_cell.length_b   1.000
_cell.length_c   1.000
_cell.angle_alpha   90.00
_cell.angle_beta   90.00
_cell.angle_gamma   90.00
#
_symmetry.space_group_name_H-M   'P 1'
#
loop_
_entity.id
_entity.type
_entity.pdbx_description
1 polymer ?
#
loop_
_entity_poly.entity_id
_entity_poly.type
_entity_poly.pdbx_seq_one_letter_code
_entity_poly.pdbx_strand_id
1 'polypeptide(L)' 'MLLLASELNPTRFDQVISAMGGHGERVTSLHELGGALRRALDSNLPAVIEVPVSRVPSPLTEAVIARGGEV' A
#
# COMPACT_ATOMS: atom_id res chain seq x y z
N MET A 1 13.95 -21.60 -12.60
CA MET A 1 12.87 -21.44 -11.60
C MET A 1 12.03 -20.25 -12.03
N LEU A 2 10.77 -20.46 -12.42
CA LEU A 2 9.85 -19.39 -12.81
C LEU A 2 9.05 -18.97 -11.57
N LEU A 3 9.10 -17.69 -11.20
CA LEU A 3 8.23 -17.15 -10.15
C LEU A 3 6.86 -16.86 -10.77
N LEU A 4 5.81 -17.50 -10.27
CA LEU A 4 4.43 -17.16 -10.59
C LEU A 4 3.95 -16.11 -9.58
N ALA A 5 3.73 -14.89 -10.05
CA ALA A 5 3.21 -13.78 -9.25
C ALA A 5 1.88 -13.26 -9.82
N SER A 6 1.05 -12.67 -8.97
CA SER A 6 -0.18 -12.00 -9.39
C SER A 6 0.07 -10.51 -9.57
N GLU A 7 -0.22 -10.00 -10.76
CA GLU A 7 -0.15 -8.58 -11.07
C GLU A 7 -1.49 -7.91 -10.76
N LEU A 8 -1.47 -6.92 -9.86
CA LEU A 8 -2.63 -6.10 -9.55
C LEU A 8 -2.58 -4.79 -10.32
N ASN A 9 -3.75 -4.35 -10.80
CA ASN A 9 -3.92 -3.09 -11.50
C ASN A 9 -3.60 -1.91 -10.54
N PRO A 10 -2.98 -0.82 -11.00
CA PRO A 10 -2.73 0.35 -10.16
C PRO A 10 -4.03 1.10 -9.88
N THR A 11 -4.66 0.80 -8.75
CA THR A 11 -5.90 1.44 -8.30
C THR A 11 -5.60 2.63 -7.40
N ARG A 12 -6.27 3.77 -7.67
CA ARG A 12 -6.25 4.98 -6.84
C ARG A 12 -7.19 4.82 -5.64
N PHE A 13 -6.75 4.11 -4.61
CA PHE A 13 -7.58 3.82 -3.44
C PHE A 13 -7.96 5.09 -2.67
N ASP A 14 -7.11 6.11 -2.70
CA ASP A 14 -7.43 7.45 -2.17
C ASP A 14 -8.67 8.05 -2.87
N GLN A 15 -8.78 7.87 -4.18
CA GLN A 15 -9.95 8.37 -4.94
C GLN A 15 -11.19 7.53 -4.70
N VAL A 16 -11.04 6.22 -4.50
CA VAL A 16 -12.16 5.31 -4.19
C VAL A 16 -12.86 5.74 -2.90
N ILE A 17 -12.11 5.94 -1.80
CA ILE A 17 -12.73 6.35 -0.54
C ILE A 17 -13.34 7.76 -0.64
N SER A 18 -12.70 8.65 -1.40
CA SER A 18 -13.21 10.02 -1.62
C SER A 18 -14.56 10.00 -2.33
N ALA A 19 -14.73 9.14 -3.34
CA ALA A 19 -16.00 8.94 -4.03
C ALA A 19 -17.11 8.35 -3.14
N MET A 20 -16.73 7.66 -2.05
CA MET A 20 -17.64 7.12 -1.04
C MET A 20 -17.90 8.09 0.12
N GLY A 21 -17.35 9.31 0.07
CA GLY A 21 -17.53 10.35 1.09
C GLY A 21 -16.57 10.26 2.28
N GLY A 22 -15.51 9.46 2.20
CA GLY A 22 -14.45 9.41 3.21
C GLY A 22 -13.23 10.28 2.86
N HIS A 23 -12.23 10.26 3.75
CA HIS A 23 -10.98 11.01 3.57
C HIS A 23 -9.98 10.21 2.74
N GLY A 24 -9.73 10.63 1.51
CA GLY A 24 -8.71 10.05 0.66
C GLY A 24 -7.49 10.95 0.53
N GLU A 25 -6.31 10.39 0.80
CA GLU A 25 -5.05 11.11 0.61
C GLU A 25 -3.99 10.18 0.02
N ARG A 26 -3.17 10.68 -0.90
CA ARG A 26 -2.03 9.94 -1.45
C ARG A 26 -0.73 10.63 -1.06
N VAL A 27 0.18 9.89 -0.44
CA VAL A 27 1.53 10.37 -0.11
C VAL A 27 2.57 9.54 -0.84
N THR A 28 3.66 10.19 -1.27
CA THR A 28 4.72 9.53 -2.05
C THR A 28 6.07 9.56 -1.34
N SER A 29 6.15 10.21 -0.19
CA SER A 29 7.35 10.24 0.64
C SER A 29 7.03 10.00 2.10
N LEU A 30 7.96 9.34 2.80
CA LEU A 30 7.82 8.99 4.21
C LEU A 30 7.62 10.23 5.10
N HIS A 31 8.23 11.36 4.76
CA HIS A 31 8.12 12.60 5.54
C HIS A 31 6.69 13.20 5.51
N GLU A 32 5.90 12.89 4.48
CA GLU A 32 4.52 13.36 4.32
C GLU A 32 3.55 12.55 5.20
N LEU A 33 3.90 11.29 5.49
CA LEU A 33 3.02 10.31 6.12
C LEU A 33 2.53 10.75 7.51
N GLY A 34 3.40 11.33 8.32
CA GLY A 34 3.02 11.82 9.65
C GLY A 34 1.95 12.91 9.59
N GLY A 35 2.08 13.85 8.66
CA GLY A 35 1.09 14.91 8.44
C GLY A 35 -0.21 14.38 7.86
N ALA A 36 -0.13 13.40 6.95
CA ALA A 36 -1.30 12.76 6.35
C ALA A 36 -2.12 11.99 7.40
N LEU A 37 -1.45 11.26 8.29
CA LEU A 37 -2.09 10.56 9.41
C LEU A 37 -2.81 11.53 10.34
N ARG A 38 -2.17 12.65 10.68
CA ARG A 38 -2.79 13.71 11.50
C ARG A 38 -4.07 14.24 10.84
N ARG A 39 -4.01 14.62 9.55
CA ARG A 39 -5.19 15.10 8.80
C ARG A 39 -6.30 14.06 8.72
N ALA A 40 -5.95 12.79 8.47
CA ALA A 40 -6.92 11.71 8.39
C ALA A 40 -7.64 11.50 9.74
N LEU A 41 -6.91 11.53 10.85
CA LEU A 41 -7.49 11.45 12.20
C LEU A 41 -8.37 12.66 12.51
N ASP A 42 -7.90 13.86 12.19
CA ASP A 42 -8.64 15.11 12.43
C ASP A 42 -9.91 15.22 11.55
N SER A 43 -9.96 14.50 10.42
CA SER A 43 -11.13 14.50 9.52
C SER A 43 -12.38 13.87 10.16
N ASN A 44 -12.20 12.98 11.14
CA ASN A 44 -13.27 12.20 11.77
C ASN A 44 -14.14 11.40 10.76
N LEU A 45 -13.56 11.04 9.61
CA LEU A 45 -14.17 10.22 8.56
C LEU A 45 -13.45 8.88 8.41
N PRO A 46 -14.09 7.85 7.83
CA PRO A 46 -13.36 6.71 7.29
C PRO A 46 -12.29 7.18 6.31
N ALA A 47 -11.03 6.80 6.53
CA ALA A 47 -9.89 7.36 5.81
C ALA A 47 -9.04 6.28 5.13
N VAL A 48 -8.56 6.58 3.92
CA VAL A 48 -7.51 5.81 3.24
C VAL A 48 -6.35 6.75 2.92
N ILE A 49 -5.17 6.36 3.40
CA ILE A 49 -3.90 6.96 2.98
C ILE A 49 -3.22 5.99 2.04
N GLU A 50 -3.19 6.32 0.75
CA GLU A 50 -2.48 5.53 -0.25
C GLU A 50 -0.99 5.87 -0.23
N VAL A 51 -0.16 4.86 0.01
CA VAL A 51 1.31 4.96 0.01
C VAL A 51 1.86 4.02 -1.06
N PRO A 52 2.22 4.52 -2.25
CA PRO A 52 2.84 3.70 -3.28
C PRO A 52 4.21 3.23 -2.80
N VAL A 53 4.43 1.92 -2.83
CA VAL A 53 5.72 1.30 -2.47
C VAL A 53 6.29 0.54 -3.67
N SER A 54 7.61 0.36 -3.67
CA SER A 54 8.29 -0.48 -4.64
C SER A 54 7.82 -1.93 -4.52
N ARG A 55 7.59 -2.59 -5.65
CA ARG A 55 7.25 -4.02 -5.68
C ARG A 55 8.52 -4.83 -5.49
N VAL A 56 8.66 -5.42 -4.30
CA VAL A 56 9.73 -6.35 -3.96
C VAL A 56 9.10 -7.65 -3.44
N PRO A 57 9.77 -8.81 -3.58
CA PRO A 57 9.31 -10.03 -2.93
C PRO A 57 9.11 -9.77 -1.44
N SER A 58 8.08 -10.37 -0.86
CA SER A 58 7.90 -10.28 0.59
C SER A 58 9.09 -10.97 1.29
N PRO A 59 9.44 -10.57 2.53
CA PRO A 59 10.51 -11.25 3.28
C PRO A 59 10.33 -12.77 3.37
N LEU A 60 9.07 -13.23 3.42
CA LEU A 60 8.75 -14.66 3.37
C LEU A 60 9.08 -15.28 2.00
N THR A 61 8.70 -14.62 0.92
CA THR A 61 9.01 -15.06 -0.45
C THR A 61 10.53 -15.15 -0.65
N GLU A 62 11.29 -14.17 -0.17
CA GLU A 62 12.75 -14.21 -0.20
C GLU A 62 13.31 -15.42 0.57
N ALA A 63 12.78 -15.68 1.77
CA ALA A 63 13.19 -16.83 2.58
C ALA A 63 12.88 -18.18 1.91
N VAL A 64 11.72 -18.31 1.25
CA VAL A 64 11.34 -19.54 0.51
C VAL A 64 12.25 -19.73 -0.71
N ILE A 65 12.55 -18.66 -1.44
CA ILE A 65 13.51 -18.69 -2.55
C ILE A 65 14.89 -19.14 -2.05
N ALA A 66 15.35 -18.60 -0.91
CA ALA A 66 16.64 -18.97 -0.32
C ALA A 66 16.70 -20.44 0.14
N ARG A 67 15.55 -21.05 0.48
CA ARG A 67 15.43 -22.48 0.85
C ARG A 67 15.22 -23.40 -0.36
N GLY A 68 15.30 -22.89 -1.58
CA GLY A 68 15.13 -23.69 -2.81
C GLY A 68 13.68 -23.92 -3.22
N GLY A 69 12.73 -23.13 -2.69
CA GLY A 69 11.31 -23.20 -3.07
C GLY A 69 10.46 -24.13 -2.21
N GLU A 70 11.01 -24.69 -1.12
CA GLU A 70 10.25 -25.44 -0.12
C GLU A 70 9.55 -24.48 0.86
N VAL A 71 8.23 -24.66 1.03
CA VAL A 71 7.39 -23.93 2.00
C VAL A 71 7.26 -24.71 3.30
#